data_AF-Q6V8X9-F1
#
_entry.id   AF-Q6V8X9-F1
#
_cell.length_a   1.000
_cell.length_b   1.000
_cell.length_c   1.000
_cell.angle_alpha   90.00
_cell.angle_beta   90.00
_cell.angle_gamma   90.00
#
_symmetry.space_group_name_H-M   'P 1'
#
loop_
_entity.id
_entity.type
_entity.pdbx_description
1 polymer ?
#
loop_
_entity_poly.entity_id
_entity_poly.type
_entity_poly.pdbx_seq_one_letter_code
_entity_poly.pdbx_strand_id
1 'polypeptide(L)' 'RSMMFRPFSQCLIWILVADLLTLTWIGGQPVEYPFIIIGQLASVLYFFIILVLMP' A
#
# COMPACT_ATOMS: atom_id res chain seq x y z
N ARG A 1 -2.01 7.58 20.68
CA ARG A 1 -2.03 6.39 21.57
C ARG A 1 -1.14 5.33 20.89
N SER A 2 -0.06 4.89 21.53
CA SER A 2 1.02 4.12 20.88
C SER A 2 0.52 2.83 20.20
N MET A 3 0.97 2.57 18.97
CA MET A 3 0.76 1.32 18.23
C MET A 3 1.67 0.17 18.67
N MET A 4 2.44 0.37 19.74
CA MET A 4 3.39 -0.61 20.27
C MET A 4 2.71 -1.91 20.77
N PHE A 5 1.42 -1.89 21.10
CA PHE A 5 0.70 -3.02 21.70
C PHE A 5 -0.29 -3.74 20.76
N ARG A 6 -0.23 -3.49 19.45
CA ARG A 6 -1.12 -4.14 18.46
C ARG A 6 -0.31 -4.75 17.32
N PRO A 7 0.12 -6.03 17.43
CA PRO A 7 0.93 -6.68 16.39
C PRO A 7 0.26 -6.65 15.01
N PHE A 8 -1.07 -6.79 14.95
CA PHE A 8 -1.84 -6.65 13.71
C PHE A 8 -1.76 -5.26 13.10
N SER A 9 -1.86 -4.19 13.90
CA SER A 9 -1.75 -2.81 13.40
C SER A 9 -0.34 -2.46 12.93
N GLN A 10 0.70 -3.03 13.54
CA GLN A 10 2.08 -2.89 13.06
C GLN A 10 2.27 -3.56 11.70
N CYS A 11 1.76 -4.79 11.52
CA CYS A 11 1.79 -5.46 10.22
C CYS A 11 1.10 -4.62 9.14
N LEU A 12 -0.08 -4.07 9.42
CA LEU A 12 -0.81 -3.21 8.48
C LEU A 12 -0.01 -1.96 8.09
N ILE A 13 0.73 -1.35 9.02
CA ILE A 13 1.63 -0.22 8.71
C ILE A 13 2.76 -0.65 7.78
N TRP A 14 3.41 -1.78 8.06
CA TRP A 14 4.50 -2.25 7.20
C TRP A 14 4.00 -2.61 5.79
N ILE A 15 2.78 -3.14 5.67
CA ILE A 15 2.12 -3.37 4.38
C ILE A 15 1.87 -2.04 3.66
N LEU A 16 1.36 -1.02 4.36
CA LEU A 16 1.13 0.31 3.77
C LEU A 16 2.44 0.98 3.31
N VAL A 17 3.53 0.84 4.08
CA VAL A 17 4.85 1.32 3.70
C VAL A 17 5.36 0.60 2.45
N ALA A 18 5.19 -0.73 2.37
CA ALA A 18 5.58 -1.50 1.19
C ALA A 18 4.77 -1.08 -0.05
N ASP A 19 3.46 -0.85 0.10
CA ASP A 19 2.58 -0.41 -0.99
C ASP A 19 2.97 0.99 -1.53
N LEU A 20 3.31 1.93 -0.64
CA LEU A 20 3.85 3.24 -1.02
C LEU A 20 5.17 3.14 -1.80
N LEU A 21 6.06 2.24 -1.39
CA LEU A 21 7.31 1.98 -2.11
C LEU A 21 7.02 1.39 -3.50
N THR A 22 6.06 0.47 -3.61
CA THR A 22 5.62 -0.11 -4.89
C THR A 22 5.02 0.94 -5.82
N LEU A 23 4.14 1.81 -5.31
CA LEU A 23 3.57 2.92 -6.08
C LEU A 23 4.65 3.92 -6.56
N THR A 24 5.62 4.24 -5.70
CA THR A 24 6.74 5.12 -6.05
C THR A 24 7.60 4.50 -7.15
N TRP A 25 7.86 3.20 -7.07
CA TRP A 25 8.62 2.48 -8.09
C TRP A 25 7.88 2.44 -9.43
N ILE A 26 6.56 2.17 -9.41
CA ILE A 26 5.72 2.14 -10.62
C ILE A 26 5.60 3.52 -11.27
N GLY A 27 5.60 4.60 -10.49
CA GLY A 27 5.60 5.96 -11.03
C GLY A 27 6.80 6.28 -11.91
N GLY A 28 7.90 5.54 -11.78
CA GLY A 28 9.08 5.65 -12.65
C GLY A 28 9.14 4.65 -13.80
N GLN A 29 8.20 3.70 -13.89
CA GLN A 29 8.13 2.73 -14.98
C GLN A 29 7.32 3.28 -16.16
N PRO A 30 7.59 2.84 -17.41
CA PRO A 30 6.76 3.20 -18.54
C PRO A 30 5.33 2.67 -18.36
N VAL A 31 4.35 3.42 -18.88
CA VAL A 31 2.91 3.08 -18.79
C VAL A 31 2.57 2.00 -19.80
N GLU A 32 3.10 0.80 -19.57
CA GLU A 32 2.93 -0.37 -20.40
C GLU A 32 2.39 -1.55 -19.58
N TYR A 33 1.84 -2.55 -20.26
CA TYR A 33 1.55 -3.82 -19.63
C TYR A 33 2.88 -4.49 -19.22
N PRO A 34 3.06 -4.98 -17.98
CA PRO A 34 2.05 -5.23 -16.92
C PRO A 34 1.96 -4.14 -15.83
N PHE A 35 2.77 -3.09 -15.87
CA PHE A 35 2.89 -2.07 -14.80
C PHE A 35 1.59 -1.32 -14.53
N ILE A 36 0.74 -1.14 -15.54
CA ILE A 36 -0.58 -0.53 -15.40
C ILE A 36 -1.44 -1.32 -14.39
N ILE A 37 -1.47 -2.65 -14.50
CA ILE A 37 -2.29 -3.51 -13.62
C ILE A 37 -1.74 -3.47 -12.20
N ILE A 38 -0.42 -3.50 -12.04
CA ILE A 38 0.21 -3.43 -10.72
C ILE A 38 -0.09 -2.08 -10.06
N GLY A 39 -0.04 -0.98 -10.81
CA GLY A 39 -0.36 0.35 -10.29
C GLY A 39 -1.83 0.50 -9.89
N GLN A 40 -2.75 -0.10 -10.66
CA GLN A 40 -4.17 -0.14 -10.32
C GLN A 40 -4.43 -0.97 -9.05
N LEU A 41 -3.85 -2.16 -8.95
CA LEU A 41 -3.97 -3.01 -7.77
C LEU A 41 -3.40 -2.34 -6.53
N ALA A 42 -2.20 -1.75 -6.63
CA ALA A 42 -1.57 -1.03 -5.53
C ALA A 42 -2.43 0.16 -5.07
N SER A 43 -2.96 0.95 -5.99
CA SER A 43 -3.86 2.07 -5.66
C SER A 43 -5.13 1.60 -4.92
N VAL A 44 -5.74 0.49 -5.34
CA VAL A 44 -6.89 -0.10 -4.64
C VAL A 44 -6.50 -0.56 -3.24
N LEU A 45 -5.34 -1.21 -3.12
CA LEU A 45 -4.83 -1.74 -1.86
C LEU A 45 -4.54 -0.60 -0.86
N TYR A 46 -3.94 0.50 -1.32
CA TYR A 46 -3.71 1.72 -0.54
C TYR A 46 -4.99 2.25 0.11
N PHE A 47 -6.02 2.53 -0.69
CA PHE A 47 -7.29 3.07 -0.17
C PHE A 47 -8.03 2.07 0.70
N PHE A 48 -7.98 0.77 0.37
CA PHE A 48 -8.60 -0.28 1.18
C PHE A 48 -7.97 -0.36 2.58
N ILE A 49 -6.64 -0.28 2.68
CA ILE A 49 -5.96 -0.30 3.98
C ILE A 49 -6.35 0.90 4.83
N ILE A 50 -6.32 2.11 4.25
CA ILE A 50 -6.59 3.34 5.00
C ILE A 50 -8.06 3.45 5.41
N LEU A 51 -9.00 3.20 4.50
CA LEU A 51 -10.43 3.44 4.77
C LEU A 51 -11.13 2.29 5.50
N VAL A 52 -10.70 1.04 5.26
CA VAL A 52 -11.40 -0.15 5.79
C VAL A 52 -10.64 -0.81 6.93
N LEU A 53 -9.33 -1.00 6.78
CA LEU A 53 -8.53 -1.75 7.77
C LEU A 53 -7.98 -0.86 8.90
N MET A 54 -7.83 0.44 8.68
CA MET A 54 -7.43 1.43 9.69
C MET A 54 -8.44 2.59 9.84
N PRO A 55 -9.70 2.34 10.25
CA PRO A 55 -10.60 3.41 10.66
C PRO A 55 -10.16 4.09 11.96
#